data_AF-A0A433SGG9-F1
#
_entry.id   AF-A0A433SGG9-F1
#
_cell.length_a   1.000
_cell.length_b   1.000
_cell.length_c   1.000
_cell.angle_alpha   90.00
_cell.angle_beta   90.00
_cell.angle_gamma   90.00
#
_symmetry.space_group_name_H-M   'P 1'
#
loop_
_entity.id
_entity.type
_entity.pdbx_description
1 polymer ?
#
loop_
_entity_poly.entity_id
_entity_poly.type
_entity_poly.pdbx_seq_one_letter_code
_entity_poly.pdbx_strand_id
1 'polypeptide(L)'
;MKTYPEYDPQIGQMVAFEIDSIDNSHIILPKIIKILKQNPNVSKVRRTGFFSRYFDILVRFNYYEKPFVVWQEPGGLPFYWIGPYNNEDSISIQDLEELFKKTNISIYYFLYNIILAIFLIFAFVFIIKEIFINL
;
A
#
# COMPACT_ATOMS: atom_id res chain seq x y z
N MET A 1 4.59 0.57 -0.64
CA MET A 1 4.17 -0.84 -0.54
C MET A 1 4.80 -1.57 -1.70
N LYS A 2 4.83 -2.91 -1.68
CA LYS A 2 5.17 -3.64 -2.90
C LYS A 2 3.95 -3.60 -3.81
N THR A 3 4.17 -3.22 -5.06
CA THR A 3 3.13 -3.15 -6.09
C THR A 3 3.51 -4.01 -7.28
N TYR A 4 2.52 -4.53 -7.98
CA TYR A 4 2.69 -5.35 -9.17
C TYR A 4 1.90 -4.69 -10.30
N PRO A 5 2.57 -4.05 -11.27
CA PRO A 5 1.90 -3.33 -12.34
C PRO A 5 1.24 -4.29 -13.33
N GLU A 6 0.08 -3.91 -13.83
CA GLU A 6 -0.65 -4.58 -14.91
C GLU A 6 -0.67 -3.67 -16.13
N TYR A 7 -0.19 -4.18 -17.26
CA TYR A 7 -0.07 -3.45 -18.51
C TYR A 7 -1.13 -3.91 -19.50
N ASP A 8 -1.78 -2.96 -20.16
CA ASP A 8 -2.61 -3.26 -21.32
C ASP A 8 -1.70 -3.66 -22.49
N PRO A 9 -1.86 -4.88 -23.04
CA PRO A 9 -0.99 -5.40 -24.09
C PRO A 9 -1.14 -4.66 -25.44
N GLN A 10 -2.26 -3.96 -25.67
CA GLN A 10 -2.51 -3.25 -26.92
C GLN A 10 -1.82 -1.88 -26.97
N ILE A 11 -1.85 -1.16 -25.84
CA ILE A 11 -1.31 0.21 -25.73
C ILE A 11 0.04 0.27 -24.99
N GLY A 12 0.45 -0.80 -24.32
CA GLY A 12 1.71 -0.87 -23.56
C GLY A 12 1.74 0.05 -22.33
N GLN A 13 0.58 0.50 -21.85
CA GLN A 13 0.46 1.39 -20.70
C GLN A 13 -0.01 0.62 -19.47
N MET A 14 0.41 1.06 -18.29
CA MET A 14 -0.04 0.47 -17.03
C MET A 14 -1.44 0.96 -16.69
N VAL A 15 -2.42 0.06 -16.68
CA VAL A 15 -3.84 0.37 -16.50
C VAL A 15 -4.37 -0.03 -15.13
N ALA A 16 -3.68 -0.96 -14.47
CA ALA A 16 -4.00 -1.41 -13.12
C ALA A 16 -2.71 -1.76 -12.37
N PHE A 17 -2.81 -1.99 -11.07
CA PHE A 17 -1.75 -2.61 -10.28
C PHE A 17 -2.32 -3.29 -9.05
N GLU A 18 -1.62 -4.32 -8.59
CA GLU A 18 -1.91 -4.98 -7.32
C GLU A 18 -1.01 -4.43 -6.23
N ILE A 19 -1.54 -4.38 -5.01
CA ILE A 19 -0.79 -4.09 -3.79
C ILE A 19 -0.77 -5.33 -2.92
N ASP A 20 0.42 -5.70 -2.49
CA ASP A 20 0.62 -6.76 -1.51
C ASP A 20 0.54 -6.22 -0.08
N SER A 21 -0.37 -6.80 0.71
CA SER A 21 -0.65 -6.47 2.10
C SER A 21 -0.04 -7.43 3.12
N ILE A 22 0.89 -8.32 2.72
CA ILE A 22 1.48 -9.34 3.59
C ILE A 22 1.94 -8.78 4.94
N ASP A 23 2.40 -7.52 4.99
CA ASP A 23 2.89 -6.92 6.24
C ASP A 23 1.81 -6.35 7.18
N ASN A 24 0.57 -6.04 6.73
CA ASN A 24 -0.42 -5.30 7.55
C ASN A 24 -1.88 -5.41 7.03
N SER A 25 -2.42 -6.62 6.88
CA SER A 25 -3.73 -6.90 6.26
C SER A 25 -4.93 -6.12 6.84
N HIS A 26 -4.95 -5.81 8.15
CA HIS A 26 -6.08 -5.12 8.78
C HIS A 26 -6.03 -3.58 8.72
N ILE A 27 -4.88 -3.00 8.38
CA ILE A 27 -4.66 -1.54 8.38
C ILE A 27 -4.69 -0.97 6.95
N ILE A 28 -4.74 -1.84 5.93
CA ILE A 28 -4.46 -1.43 4.57
C ILE A 28 -5.61 -0.68 3.90
N LEU A 29 -6.88 -1.02 4.14
CA LEU A 29 -7.98 -0.32 3.47
C LEU A 29 -8.11 1.17 3.86
N PRO A 30 -8.08 1.55 5.15
CA PRO A 30 -8.01 2.97 5.53
C PRO A 30 -6.76 3.67 4.97
N LYS A 31 -5.63 2.96 4.90
CA LYS A 31 -4.39 3.48 4.33
C LYS A 31 -4.49 3.69 2.82
N ILE A 32 -5.07 2.76 2.08
CA ILE A 32 -5.37 2.88 0.64
C ILE A 32 -6.25 4.11 0.40
N ILE A 33 -7.36 4.25 1.14
CA ILE A 33 -8.24 5.43 1.02
C ILE A 33 -7.48 6.73 1.30
N LYS A 34 -6.61 6.74 2.31
CA LYS A 34 -5.76 7.90 2.63
C LYS A 34 -4.81 8.24 1.49
N ILE A 35 -4.14 7.25 0.91
CA ILE A 35 -3.22 7.42 -0.22
C ILE A 35 -3.97 7.92 -1.45
N LEU A 36 -5.09 7.30 -1.80
CA LEU A 36 -5.93 7.71 -2.93
C LEU A 36 -6.31 9.20 -2.85
N LYS A 37 -6.70 9.67 -1.65
CA LYS A 37 -7.06 11.09 -1.42
C LYS A 37 -5.90 12.08 -1.53
N GLN A 38 -4.65 11.62 -1.61
CA GLN A 38 -3.49 12.50 -1.81
C GLN A 38 -3.24 12.83 -3.29
N ASN A 39 -3.80 12.04 -4.23
CA ASN A 39 -3.69 12.35 -5.67
C ASN A 39 -4.77 13.38 -6.06
N PRO A 40 -4.41 14.54 -6.64
CA PRO A 40 -5.38 15.57 -7.02
C PRO A 40 -6.37 15.14 -8.11
N ASN A 41 -6.04 14.11 -8.90
CA ASN A 41 -6.89 13.58 -9.97
C ASN A 41 -7.87 12.51 -9.46
N VAL A 42 -7.81 12.17 -8.16
CA VAL A 42 -8.74 11.23 -7.53
C VAL A 42 -9.88 11.99 -6.87
N SER A 43 -11.12 11.58 -7.16
CA SER A 43 -12.33 12.16 -6.56
C SER A 43 -13.35 11.08 -6.14
N LYS A 44 -14.40 11.49 -5.43
CA LYS A 44 -15.55 10.63 -5.05
C LYS A 44 -15.18 9.30 -4.36
N VAL A 45 -14.10 9.26 -3.58
CA VAL A 45 -13.65 8.06 -2.86
C VAL A 45 -14.71 7.62 -1.83
N ARG A 46 -15.31 6.45 -2.04
CA ARG A 46 -16.36 5.86 -1.20
C ARG A 46 -16.04 4.41 -0.89
N ARG A 47 -16.14 4.04 0.38
CA ARG A 47 -16.08 2.63 0.79
C ARG A 47 -17.39 1.95 0.42
N THR A 48 -17.31 0.75 -0.13
CA THR A 48 -18.50 -0.06 -0.38
C THR A 48 -19.01 -0.64 0.95
N GLY A 49 -20.30 -0.49 1.23
CA GLY A 49 -20.90 -0.99 2.47
C GLY A 49 -21.09 -2.51 2.47
N PHE A 50 -21.27 -3.08 3.66
CA PHE A 50 -21.48 -4.52 3.92
C PHE A 50 -22.67 -5.17 3.19
N PHE A 51 -23.60 -4.38 2.65
CA PHE A 51 -24.80 -4.85 1.93
C PHE A 51 -24.68 -4.78 0.40
N SER A 52 -23.47 -4.56 -0.11
CA SER A 52 -23.20 -4.60 -1.55
C SER A 52 -23.32 -6.03 -2.09
N ARG A 53 -24.02 -6.19 -3.23
CA ARG A 53 -24.06 -7.46 -3.97
C ARG A 53 -22.68 -7.93 -4.46
N TYR A 54 -21.68 -7.03 -4.45
CA TYR A 54 -20.30 -7.31 -4.81
C TYR A 54 -19.48 -7.23 -3.53
N PHE A 55 -19.27 -8.39 -2.89
CA PHE A 55 -18.52 -8.48 -1.62
C PHE A 55 -17.04 -8.12 -1.78
N ASP A 56 -16.57 -8.11 -3.02
CA ASP A 56 -15.15 -8.03 -3.29
C ASP A 56 -14.69 -6.59 -3.59
N ILE A 57 -15.59 -5.71 -4.06
CA ILE A 57 -15.26 -4.29 -4.29
C ILE A 57 -15.27 -3.55 -2.97
N LEU A 58 -14.09 -3.12 -2.51
CA LEU A 58 -13.93 -2.47 -1.20
C LEU A 58 -14.05 -0.95 -1.26
N VAL A 59 -13.60 -0.34 -2.36
CA VAL A 59 -13.64 1.11 -2.58
C VAL A 59 -14.04 1.40 -4.02
N ARG A 60 -14.85 2.44 -4.20
CA ARG A 60 -15.13 3.07 -5.49
C ARG A 60 -14.60 4.49 -5.47
N PHE A 61 -14.02 4.94 -6.57
CA PHE A 61 -13.53 6.31 -6.73
C PHE A 61 -13.54 6.71 -8.19
N ASN A 62 -13.32 7.99 -8.47
CA ASN A 62 -13.08 8.50 -9.80
C ASN A 62 -11.59 8.83 -9.93
N TYR A 63 -11.01 8.51 -11.08
CA TYR A 63 -9.66 8.90 -11.46
C TYR A 63 -9.70 9.57 -12.83
N TYR A 64 -9.30 10.85 -12.92
CA TYR A 64 -9.53 11.68 -14.11
C TYR A 64 -10.98 11.59 -14.63
N GLU A 65 -11.94 11.70 -13.72
CA GLU A 65 -13.39 11.54 -13.96
C GLU A 65 -13.87 10.16 -14.42
N LYS A 66 -12.98 9.18 -14.60
CA LYS A 66 -13.33 7.80 -14.95
C LYS A 66 -13.55 6.93 -13.71
N PRO A 67 -14.46 5.94 -13.73
CA PRO A 67 -14.74 5.09 -12.59
C PRO A 67 -13.63 4.07 -12.35
N PHE A 68 -13.13 4.02 -11.11
CA PHE A 68 -12.10 3.10 -10.65
C PHE A 68 -12.53 2.40 -9.36
N VAL A 69 -11.91 1.25 -9.09
CA VAL A 69 -12.19 0.45 -7.90
C VAL A 69 -10.94 -0.05 -7.23
N VAL A 70 -11.09 -0.34 -5.93
CA VAL A 70 -10.19 -1.20 -5.19
C VAL A 70 -10.92 -2.52 -4.96
N TRP A 71 -10.38 -3.59 -5.52
CA TRP A 71 -10.91 -4.94 -5.44
C TRP A 71 -9.96 -5.81 -4.62
N GLN A 72 -10.51 -6.68 -3.76
CA GLN A 72 -9.77 -7.77 -3.14
C GLN A 72 -10.30 -9.11 -3.66
N GLU A 73 -9.41 -10.00 -4.10
CA GLU A 73 -9.84 -11.32 -4.56
C GLU A 73 -10.51 -12.12 -3.43
N PRO A 74 -11.61 -12.84 -3.74
CA PRO A 74 -12.22 -13.77 -2.81
C PRO A 74 -11.27 -14.95 -2.55
N GLY A 75 -10.96 -15.23 -1.28
CA GLY A 75 -10.04 -16.31 -0.91
C GLY A 75 -9.00 -15.92 0.15
N GLY A 76 -8.99 -14.66 0.60
CA GLY A 76 -8.21 -14.24 1.77
C GLY A 76 -6.73 -13.97 1.49
N LEU A 77 -6.32 -13.95 0.22
CA LEU A 77 -5.00 -13.46 -0.13
C LEU A 77 -4.91 -11.94 0.13
N PRO A 78 -3.76 -11.45 0.62
CA PRO A 78 -3.56 -10.06 1.00
C PRO A 78 -3.36 -9.13 -0.22
N PHE A 79 -3.93 -9.43 -1.38
CA PHE A 79 -3.78 -8.60 -2.58
C PHE A 79 -4.96 -7.68 -2.79
N TYR A 80 -4.66 -6.42 -3.12
CA TYR A 80 -5.63 -5.40 -3.47
C TYR A 80 -5.34 -4.93 -4.88
N TRP A 81 -6.24 -5.26 -5.80
CA TRP A 81 -6.19 -4.78 -7.16
C TRP A 81 -6.78 -3.37 -7.23
N ILE A 82 -6.08 -2.46 -7.91
CA ILE A 82 -6.52 -1.09 -8.16
C ILE A 82 -6.49 -0.85 -9.66
N GLY A 83 -7.65 -0.50 -10.22
CA GLY A 83 -7.79 -0.30 -11.65
C GLY A 83 -9.17 0.20 -12.05
N PRO A 84 -9.42 0.34 -13.35
CA PRO A 84 -10.68 0.87 -13.87
C PRO A 84 -11.83 -0.10 -13.54
N TYR A 85 -13.03 0.44 -13.34
CA TYR A 85 -14.22 -0.40 -13.12
C TYR A 85 -14.62 -1.15 -14.41
N ASN A 86 -14.44 -0.53 -15.58
CA ASN A 86 -14.63 -1.14 -16.89
C ASN A 86 -13.37 -0.99 -17.74
N ASN A 87 -13.08 -1.97 -18.60
CA ASN A 87 -11.89 -1.91 -19.46
C ASN A 87 -11.87 -0.70 -20.41
N GLU A 88 -13.03 -0.20 -20.83
CA GLU A 88 -13.16 1.00 -21.68
C GLU A 88 -12.66 2.28 -20.98
N ASP A 89 -12.60 2.27 -19.65
CA ASP A 89 -12.16 3.38 -18.82
C ASP A 89 -10.63 3.40 -18.61
N SER A 90 -9.90 2.50 -19.26
CA SER A 90 -8.44 2.38 -19.13
C SER A 90 -7.73 3.69 -19.45
N ILE A 91 -6.89 4.12 -18.52
CA ILE A 91 -5.94 5.22 -18.63
C ILE A 91 -4.68 4.84 -17.86
N SER A 92 -3.55 5.47 -18.19
CA SER A 92 -2.33 5.28 -17.41
C SER A 92 -2.55 5.69 -15.95
N ILE A 93 -2.19 4.80 -15.02
CA ILE A 93 -2.27 5.06 -13.57
C ILE A 93 -0.90 5.04 -12.88
N GLN A 94 0.16 5.31 -13.63
CA GLN A 94 1.55 5.25 -13.16
C GLN A 94 1.84 6.19 -11.99
N ASP A 95 1.34 7.41 -12.04
CA ASP A 95 1.46 8.38 -10.96
C ASP A 95 0.71 7.94 -9.69
N LEU A 96 -0.42 7.24 -9.85
CA LEU A 96 -1.15 6.65 -8.74
C LEU A 96 -0.31 5.54 -8.08
N GLU A 97 0.25 4.61 -8.85
CA GLU A 97 1.11 3.54 -8.34
C GLU A 97 2.36 4.09 -7.61
N GLU A 98 2.99 5.12 -8.18
CA GLU A 98 4.13 5.79 -7.55
C GLU A 98 3.80 6.33 -6.15
N LEU A 99 2.58 6.84 -5.95
CA LEU A 99 2.12 7.32 -4.65
C LEU A 99 2.07 6.18 -3.61
N PHE A 100 1.61 5.00 -4.02
CA PHE A 100 1.60 3.80 -3.18
C PHE A 100 3.01 3.28 -2.88
N LYS A 101 3.94 3.36 -3.85
CA LYS A 101 5.36 3.05 -3.65
C LYS A 101 5.99 4.00 -2.62
N LYS A 102 5.83 5.31 -2.80
CA LYS A 102 6.37 6.37 -1.93
C LYS A 102 5.89 6.26 -0.48
N THR A 103 4.65 5.84 -0.26
CA THR A 103 4.05 5.72 1.08
C THR A 103 4.65 4.56 1.92
N ASN A 104 5.60 3.75 1.40
CA ASN A 104 6.26 2.70 2.19
C ASN A 104 7.39 3.18 3.11
N ILE A 105 7.83 4.43 2.99
CA ILE A 105 8.89 4.94 3.86
C ILE A 105 8.22 5.31 5.20
N SER A 106 7.93 4.31 6.02
CA SER A 106 7.54 4.56 7.41
C SER A 106 8.79 4.98 8.16
N ILE A 107 8.99 6.30 8.21
CA ILE A 107 10.09 6.91 8.96
C ILE A 107 10.11 6.43 10.42
N TYR A 108 8.96 6.03 10.97
CA TYR A 108 8.84 5.44 12.29
C TYR A 108 9.50 4.06 12.42
N TYR A 109 9.37 3.17 11.42
CA TYR A 109 10.08 1.88 11.43
C TYR A 109 11.58 2.08 11.27
N PHE A 110 11.98 3.03 10.41
CA PHE A 110 13.38 3.39 10.25
C PHE A 110 13.97 3.94 11.56
N LEU A 111 13.28 4.87 12.22
CA LEU A 111 13.69 5.43 13.50
C LEU A 111 13.67 4.40 14.63
N TYR A 112 12.65 3.54 14.70
CA TYR A 112 12.58 2.45 15.68
C TYR A 112 13.79 1.51 15.55
N ASN A 113 14.12 1.09 14.33
CA ASN A 113 15.28 0.23 14.07
C ASN A 113 16.60 0.91 14.42
N ILE A 114 16.74 2.22 14.18
CA ILE A 114 17.90 3.00 14.61
C ILE A 114 18.01 3.02 16.14
N ILE A 115 16.92 3.33 16.85
CA ILE A 115 16.90 3.39 18.31
C ILE A 115 17.25 2.02 18.92
N LEU A 116 16.66 0.95 18.38
CA LEU A 116 16.95 -0.41 18.81
C LEU A 116 18.41 -0.80 18.59
N ALA A 117 18.98 -0.47 17.42
CA ALA A 117 20.39 -0.72 17.13
C ALA A 117 21.32 0.03 18.09
N ILE A 118 21.02 1.29 18.38
CA ILE A 118 21.77 2.10 19.36
C ILE A 118 21.71 1.43 20.74
N PHE A 119 20.51 1.02 21.19
CA PHE A 119 20.34 0.35 22.47
C PHE A 119 21.16 -0.95 22.57
N LEU A 120 21.16 -1.77 21.52
CA LEU A 120 21.95 -3.01 21.47
C LEU A 120 23.45 -2.75 21.52
N ILE A 121 23.94 -1.71 20.85
CA ILE A 121 25.36 -1.30 20.90
C ILE A 121 25.73 -0.89 22.33
N PHE A 122 24.91 -0.08 23.00
CA PHE A 122 25.16 0.32 24.39
C PHE A 122 25.13 -0.87 25.36
N ALA A 123 24.16 -1.77 25.21
CA ALA A 123 24.09 -2.99 26.02
C ALA A 123 25.33 -3.86 25.82
N PHE A 124 25.79 -4.02 24.57
CA PHE A 124 27.01 -4.77 24.27
C PHE A 124 28.26 -4.15 24.90
N VAL A 125 28.44 -2.83 24.78
CA VAL A 125 29.57 -2.12 25.42
C VAL A 125 29.55 -2.29 26.94
N PHE A 126 28.37 -2.23 27.56
CA PHE A 126 28.22 -2.42 29.00
C PHE A 126 28.62 -3.83 29.43
N ILE A 127 28.18 -4.86 28.70
CA ILE A 127 28.53 -6.27 28.95
C ILE A 127 30.04 -6.48 28.84
N ILE A 128 30.68 -5.95 27.78
CA ILE A 128 32.14 -6.05 27.60
C ILE A 128 32.87 -5.37 28.77
N LYS A 129 32.42 -4.20 29.21
CA LYS A 129 33.01 -3.49 30.34
C LYS A 129 32.94 -4.29 31.65
N GLU A 130 31.80 -4.91 31.95
CA GLU A 130 31.66 -5.79 33.13
C GLU A 130 32.57 -7.03 33.06
N ILE A 131 32.70 -7.64 31.88
CA ILE A 131 33.58 -8.80 31.70
C ILE A 131 35.05 -8.41 31.97
N PHE A 132 35.52 -7.30 31.41
CA PHE A 132 36.93 -6.87 31.57
C PHE A 132 37.27 -6.30 32.95
N ILE A 133 36.31 -5.80 33.72
CA ILE A 133 36.55 -5.32 35.09
C ILE A 133 36.66 -6.48 36.08
N ASN A 134 35.97 -7.59 35.82
CA ASN A 134 35.93 -8.76 36.70
C ASN A 134 36.96 -9.85 36.31
N LEU A 135 37.87 -9.57 35.37
CA LEU A 135 38.97 -10.42 34.89
C LEU A 135 40.31 -9.86 35.38
#